data_AF-A0A1F6ZD85-F1
#
_entry.id   AF-A0A1F6ZD85-F1
#
_cell.length_a   1.000
_cell.length_b   1.000
_cell.length_c   1.000
_cell.angle_alpha   90.00
_cell.angle_beta   90.00
_cell.angle_gamma   90.00
#
_symmetry.space_group_name_H-M   'P 1'
#
loop_
_entity.id
_entity.type
_entity.pdbx_description
1 polymer ?
#
loop_
_entity_poly.entity_id
_entity_poly.type
_entity_poly.pdbx_seq_one_letter_code
_entity_poly.pdbx_strand_id
1 'polypeptide(L)'
;MKKKEENFEHQNHPVFRMHSRRTLGQKAADQLTKIAGSWIFILSLFAFLLVWMIINSYIFMKYAEGGPFDPYPFILLNLVLSCLAAIQAPIILMSQNRLAQRDRIKIEYDYRINKKAEEEIREIKNLLLKMKKK
;
A
#
# COMPACT_ATOMS: atom_id res chain seq x y z
N MET A 1 -26.75 -30.48 16.77
CA MET A 1 -26.39 -29.11 17.19
C MET A 1 -24.90 -28.76 17.04
N LYS A 2 -23.94 -29.71 17.07
CA LYS A 2 -22.49 -29.45 16.91
C LYS A 2 -22.00 -28.90 15.56
N LYS A 3 -22.70 -29.20 14.45
CA LYS A 3 -22.25 -28.82 13.08
C LYS A 3 -22.34 -27.31 12.77
N LYS A 4 -23.00 -26.53 13.64
CA LYS A 4 -23.09 -25.07 13.48
C LYS A 4 -21.85 -24.37 14.04
N GLU A 5 -21.23 -24.89 15.10
CA GLU A 5 -20.11 -24.24 15.80
C GLU A 5 -18.78 -24.33 15.04
N GLU A 6 -18.50 -25.42 14.33
CA GLU A 6 -17.30 -25.58 13.48
C GLU A 6 -17.22 -24.56 12.33
N ASN A 7 -18.37 -24.06 11.85
CA ASN A 7 -18.40 -23.04 10.80
C ASN A 7 -18.18 -21.60 11.30
N PHE A 8 -18.18 -21.35 12.62
CA PHE A 8 -18.11 -19.98 13.17
C PHE A 8 -16.68 -19.49 13.45
N GLU A 9 -15.66 -20.34 13.58
CA GLU A 9 -14.30 -19.86 13.87
C GLU A 9 -13.56 -19.31 12.64
N HIS A 10 -13.75 -19.88 11.45
CA HIS A 10 -13.07 -19.41 10.23
C HIS A 10 -13.60 -18.08 9.66
N GLN A 11 -14.82 -17.64 10.04
CA GLN A 11 -15.39 -16.38 9.55
C GLN A 11 -14.98 -15.14 10.36
N ASN A 12 -14.27 -15.31 11.48
CA ASN A 12 -13.92 -14.22 12.40
C ASN A 12 -12.45 -13.78 12.27
N HIS A 13 -11.96 -13.62 11.06
CA HIS A 13 -10.58 -13.15 10.85
C HIS A 13 -10.46 -11.66 11.25
N PRO A 14 -9.59 -11.31 12.22
CA PRO A 14 -9.59 -10.00 12.87
C PRO A 14 -9.29 -8.83 11.92
N VAL A 15 -8.62 -9.10 10.80
CA VAL A 15 -8.33 -8.10 9.76
C VAL A 15 -9.60 -7.54 9.10
N PHE A 16 -10.72 -8.27 9.06
CA PHE A 16 -11.98 -7.76 8.49
C PHE A 16 -12.82 -6.94 9.50
N ARG A 17 -12.59 -7.11 10.81
CA ARG A 17 -13.25 -6.27 11.84
C ARG A 17 -12.60 -4.90 11.97
N MET A 18 -11.44 -4.68 11.36
CA MET A 18 -10.70 -3.42 11.41
C MET A 18 -11.26 -2.38 10.42
N HIS A 19 -12.59 -2.20 10.39
CA HIS A 19 -13.21 -1.03 9.77
C HIS A 19 -13.04 0.18 10.69
N SER A 20 -11.79 0.63 10.83
CA SER A 20 -11.48 1.90 11.48
C SER A 20 -12.21 3.02 10.73
N ARG A 21 -12.86 3.94 11.45
CA ARG A 21 -13.50 5.13 10.88
C ARG A 21 -12.46 5.89 10.06
N ARG A 22 -12.45 5.70 8.74
CA ARG A 22 -11.46 6.32 7.85
C ARG A 22 -11.60 7.84 7.95
N THR A 23 -10.54 8.50 8.39
CA THR A 23 -10.47 9.97 8.36
C THR A 23 -10.41 10.45 6.90
N LEU A 24 -10.84 11.69 6.63
CA LEU A 24 -10.89 12.23 5.27
C LEU A 24 -9.51 12.19 4.59
N GLY A 25 -8.44 12.50 5.35
CA GLY A 25 -7.07 12.42 4.85
C GLY A 25 -6.64 11.01 4.45
N GLN A 26 -7.06 9.98 5.20
CA GLN A 26 -6.76 8.58 4.85
C GLN A 26 -7.48 8.14 3.57
N LYS A 27 -8.72 8.60 3.35
CA LYS A 27 -9.46 8.33 2.10
C LYS A 27 -8.79 8.98 0.89
N ALA A 28 -8.36 10.24 1.04
CA ALA A 28 -7.66 10.97 -0.01
C ALA A 28 -6.31 10.32 -0.35
N ALA A 29 -5.52 9.93 0.66
CA ALA A 29 -4.25 9.24 0.45
C ALA A 29 -4.44 7.87 -0.25
N ASP A 30 -5.49 7.12 0.09
CA ASP A 30 -5.79 5.83 -0.55
C ASP A 30 -6.20 5.98 -2.01
N GLN A 31 -7.00 6.99 -2.32
CA GLN A 31 -7.38 7.30 -3.70
C GLN A 31 -6.17 7.77 -4.50
N LEU A 32 -5.35 8.64 -3.92
CA LEU A 32 -4.13 9.12 -4.56
C LEU A 32 -3.15 7.98 -4.82
N THR A 33 -2.98 7.06 -3.88
CA THR A 33 -2.09 5.89 -4.03
C THR A 33 -2.56 4.96 -5.14
N LYS A 34 -3.88 4.74 -5.26
CA LYS A 34 -4.45 3.93 -6.35
C LYS A 34 -4.26 4.57 -7.72
N ILE A 35 -4.38 5.90 -7.81
CA ILE A 35 -4.21 6.64 -9.07
C ILE A 35 -2.73 6.74 -9.43
N ALA A 36 -1.87 7.12 -8.48
CA ALA A 36 -0.44 7.30 -8.67
C ALA A 36 0.33 5.98 -8.88
N GLY A 37 -0.19 4.85 -8.37
CA GLY A 37 0.40 3.52 -8.56
C GLY A 37 0.08 2.87 -9.92
N SER A 38 -0.67 3.54 -10.80
CA SER A 38 -1.00 3.01 -12.13
C SER A 38 0.12 3.28 -13.13
N TRP A 39 0.47 2.28 -13.94
CA TRP A 39 1.42 2.42 -15.05
C TRP A 39 1.03 3.52 -16.05
N ILE A 40 -0.27 3.72 -16.27
CA ILE A 40 -0.80 4.74 -17.19
C ILE A 40 -0.55 6.15 -16.64
N PHE A 41 -0.59 6.34 -15.32
CA PHE A 41 -0.33 7.63 -14.69
C PHE A 41 1.14 8.03 -14.84
N ILE A 42 2.07 7.09 -14.62
CA ILE A 42 3.50 7.32 -14.78
C ILE A 42 3.82 7.73 -16.23
N LEU A 43 3.26 7.02 -17.21
CA LEU A 43 3.44 7.34 -18.62
C LEU A 43 2.85 8.70 -19.00
N SER A 44 1.67 9.04 -18.46
CA SER A 44 1.05 10.36 -18.67
C SER A 44 1.88 11.50 -18.08
N LEU A 45 2.40 11.33 -16.87
CA LEU A 45 3.28 12.32 -16.23
C LEU A 45 4.58 12.51 -17.02
N PHE A 46 5.16 11.42 -17.53
CA PHE A 46 6.36 11.48 -18.36
C PHE A 46 6.09 12.18 -19.70
N ALA A 47 4.97 11.87 -20.36
CA ALA A 47 4.53 12.55 -21.56
C ALA A 47 4.31 14.05 -21.32
N PHE A 48 3.65 14.42 -20.21
CA PHE A 48 3.47 15.81 -19.80
C PHE A 48 4.81 16.53 -19.61
N LEU A 49 5.78 15.89 -18.96
CA LEU A 49 7.12 16.44 -18.77
C LEU A 49 7.86 16.67 -20.10
N LEU A 50 7.77 15.70 -21.03
CA LEU A 50 8.34 15.85 -22.37
C LEU A 50 7.66 16.98 -23.15
N VAL A 51 6.33 17.07 -23.11
CA VAL A 51 5.58 18.17 -23.75
C VAL A 51 5.99 19.52 -23.17
N TRP A 52 6.09 19.63 -21.84
CA TRP A 52 6.54 20.84 -21.17
C TRP A 52 7.96 21.24 -21.58
N MET A 53 8.87 20.27 -21.66
CA MET A 53 10.24 20.48 -22.12
C MET A 53 10.28 20.96 -23.58
N ILE A 54 9.49 20.35 -24.47
CA ILE A 54 9.38 20.75 -25.88
C ILE A 54 8.82 22.16 -26.00
N ILE A 55 7.76 22.50 -25.25
CA ILE A 55 7.16 23.84 -25.27
C ILE A 55 8.17 24.89 -24.80
N ASN A 56 8.88 24.64 -23.69
CA ASN A 56 9.90 25.57 -23.20
C ASN A 56 11.06 25.72 -24.19
N SER A 57 11.52 24.63 -24.80
CA SER A 57 12.58 24.64 -25.81
C SER A 57 12.16 25.32 -27.13
N TYR A 58 10.91 25.12 -27.57
CA TYR A 58 10.37 25.71 -28.80
C TYR A 58 10.05 27.20 -28.64
N ILE A 59 9.49 27.62 -27.50
CA ILE A 59 9.30 29.03 -27.15
C ILE A 59 10.67 29.73 -27.08
N PHE A 60 11.68 29.08 -26.52
CA PHE A 60 13.05 29.58 -26.51
C PHE A 60 13.63 29.77 -27.92
N MET A 61 13.48 28.79 -28.81
CA MET A 61 14.00 28.89 -30.19
C MET A 61 13.29 29.95 -31.05
N LYS A 62 12.01 30.25 -30.78
CA LYS A 62 11.22 31.15 -31.66
C LYS A 62 10.93 32.55 -31.12
N TYR A 63 10.89 32.77 -29.80
CA TYR A 63 10.29 33.99 -29.24
C TYR A 63 11.15 34.72 -28.19
N ALA A 64 12.36 34.24 -27.88
CA ALA A 64 13.18 34.78 -26.80
C ALA A 64 14.08 35.96 -27.25
N GLU A 65 13.48 37.12 -27.55
CA GLU A 65 14.23 38.38 -27.75
C GLU A 65 14.70 39.02 -26.42
N GLY A 66 14.16 38.58 -25.26
CA GLY A 66 14.37 39.17 -23.93
C GLY A 66 15.14 38.32 -22.90
N GLY A 67 15.74 37.21 -23.30
CA GLY A 67 16.44 36.28 -22.41
C GLY A 67 15.58 35.09 -21.93
N PRO A 68 16.20 34.02 -21.40
CA PRO A 68 15.53 32.74 -21.16
C PRO A 68 14.61 32.80 -19.93
N PHE A 69 13.33 32.43 -20.13
CA PHE A 69 12.33 32.35 -19.05
C PHE A 69 12.48 31.08 -18.16
N ASP A 70 13.30 30.09 -18.57
CA ASP A 70 13.84 29.02 -17.71
C ASP A 70 15.01 28.29 -18.44
N PRO A 71 16.27 28.75 -18.32
CA PRO A 71 17.41 28.12 -19.00
C PRO A 71 17.72 26.72 -18.45
N TYR A 72 18.27 25.86 -19.30
CA TYR A 72 18.73 24.53 -18.89
C TYR A 72 19.68 24.67 -17.69
N PRO A 73 19.39 24.06 -16.52
CA PRO A 73 18.64 22.81 -16.30
C PRO A 73 17.22 22.97 -15.70
N PHE A 74 16.34 23.78 -16.31
CA PHE A 74 14.90 23.90 -15.99
C PHE A 74 14.58 24.00 -14.49
N ILE A 75 14.93 25.13 -13.86
CA ILE A 75 14.86 25.30 -12.40
C ILE A 75 13.44 25.11 -11.86
N LEU A 76 12.42 25.56 -12.62
CA LEU A 76 11.03 25.47 -12.19
C LEU A 76 10.52 24.03 -12.23
N LEU A 77 10.87 23.30 -13.29
CA LEU A 77 10.52 21.88 -13.40
C LEU A 77 11.18 21.08 -12.28
N ASN A 78 12.46 21.35 -12.01
CA ASN A 78 13.19 20.68 -10.96
C ASN A 78 12.62 20.97 -9.56
N LEU A 79 12.18 22.22 -9.32
CA LEU A 79 11.53 22.62 -8.07
C LEU A 79 10.20 21.86 -7.87
N VAL A 80 9.36 21.81 -8.90
CA VAL A 80 8.07 21.11 -8.83
C VAL A 80 8.27 19.62 -8.59
N LEU A 81 9.19 18.97 -9.32
CA LEU A 81 9.48 17.55 -9.16
C LEU A 81 10.05 17.23 -7.78
N SER A 82 10.93 18.07 -7.26
CA SER A 82 11.50 17.91 -5.91
C SER A 82 10.42 18.01 -4.83
N CYS A 83 9.49 18.95 -4.96
CA CYS A 83 8.34 19.09 -4.06
C CYS A 83 7.40 17.87 -4.14
N LEU A 84 7.10 17.40 -5.36
CA LEU A 84 6.30 16.20 -5.57
C LEU A 84 6.95 14.97 -4.93
N ALA A 85 8.27 14.81 -5.06
CA ALA A 85 9.02 13.72 -4.43
C ALA A 85 9.00 13.82 -2.89
N ALA A 86 9.16 15.02 -2.34
CA ALA A 86 9.15 15.26 -0.90
C ALA A 86 7.80 14.88 -0.26
N ILE A 87 6.68 15.15 -0.94
CA ILE A 87 5.34 14.78 -0.45
C ILE A 87 5.05 13.28 -0.61
N GLN A 88 5.69 12.61 -1.58
CA GLN A 88 5.51 11.16 -1.78
C GLN A 88 6.04 10.34 -0.61
N ALA A 89 7.22 10.66 -0.07
CA ALA A 89 7.83 9.91 1.03
C ALA A 89 6.94 9.72 2.27
N PRO A 90 6.30 10.76 2.85
CA PRO A 90 5.41 10.59 4.00
C PRO A 90 4.10 9.89 3.65
N ILE A 91 3.56 10.07 2.43
CA ILE A 91 2.34 9.36 2.00
C ILE A 91 2.62 7.86 1.88
N ILE A 92 3.75 7.50 1.28
CA ILE A 92 4.22 6.12 1.21
C ILE A 92 4.44 5.58 2.62
N LEU A 93 5.10 6.33 3.51
CA LEU A 93 5.34 5.93 4.89
C LEU A 93 4.04 5.73 5.69
N MET A 94 3.03 6.60 5.51
CA MET A 94 1.71 6.44 6.14
C MET A 94 0.98 5.20 5.61
N SER A 95 1.06 4.94 4.31
CA SER A 95 0.49 3.73 3.71
C SER A 95 1.18 2.48 4.23
N GLN A 96 2.51 2.50 4.31
CA GLN A 96 3.32 1.40 4.85
C GLN A 96 3.06 1.16 6.33
N ASN A 97 3.03 2.20 7.17
CA ASN A 97 2.73 2.06 8.60
C ASN A 97 1.37 1.38 8.81
N ARG A 98 0.36 1.74 8.01
CA ARG A 98 -0.95 1.10 8.05
C ARG A 98 -0.93 -0.36 7.58
N LEU A 99 -0.18 -0.68 6.52
CA LEU A 99 -0.01 -2.07 6.08
C LEU A 99 0.66 -2.91 7.17
N ALA A 100 1.72 -2.39 7.80
CA ALA A 100 2.43 -3.06 8.90
C ALA A 100 1.52 -3.34 10.11
N GLN A 101 0.63 -2.42 10.47
CA GLN A 101 -0.35 -2.65 11.55
C GLN A 101 -1.32 -3.79 11.21
N ARG A 102 -1.80 -3.85 9.96
CA ARG A 102 -2.69 -4.93 9.50
C ARG A 102 -1.96 -6.28 9.47
N ASP A 103 -0.71 -6.29 9.00
CA ASP A 103 0.11 -7.48 8.94
C ASP A 103 0.44 -8.02 10.34
N ARG A 104 0.74 -7.14 11.31
CA ARG A 104 1.00 -7.55 12.70
C ARG A 104 -0.19 -8.32 13.32
N ILE A 105 -1.41 -7.82 13.12
CA ILE A 105 -2.62 -8.47 13.64
C ILE A 105 -2.89 -9.79 12.94
N LYS A 106 -2.64 -9.87 11.64
CA LYS A 106 -2.74 -11.11 10.88
C LYS A 106 -1.77 -12.15 11.44
N ILE A 107 -0.50 -11.79 11.63
CA ILE A 107 0.53 -12.67 12.18
C ILE A 107 0.15 -13.17 13.58
N GLU A 108 -0.35 -12.29 14.45
CA GLU A 108 -0.77 -12.68 15.81
C GLU A 108 -1.97 -13.64 15.80
N TYR A 109 -2.90 -13.47 14.87
CA TYR A 109 -4.03 -14.38 14.69
C TYR A 109 -3.57 -15.74 14.17
N ASP A 110 -2.78 -15.76 13.10
CA ASP A 110 -2.23 -16.98 12.50
C ASP A 110 -1.41 -17.76 13.53
N TYR A 111 -0.63 -17.07 14.38
CA TYR A 111 0.10 -17.67 15.49
C TYR A 111 -0.82 -18.38 16.50
N ARG A 112 -1.93 -17.75 16.90
CA ARG A 112 -2.89 -18.35 17.84
C ARG A 112 -3.58 -19.58 17.27
N ILE A 113 -3.99 -19.52 16.01
CA ILE A 113 -4.60 -20.66 15.32
C ILE A 113 -3.62 -21.82 15.21
N ASN A 114 -2.38 -21.55 14.78
CA ASN A 114 -1.35 -22.59 14.67
C ASN A 114 -1.04 -23.24 16.02
N LYS A 115 -0.99 -22.47 17.10
CA LYS A 115 -0.78 -23.02 18.45
C LYS A 115 -1.93 -23.94 18.88
N LYS A 116 -3.19 -23.52 18.66
CA LYS A 116 -4.37 -24.35 18.94
C LYS A 116 -4.36 -25.65 18.13
N ALA A 117 -4.00 -25.56 16.84
CA ALA A 117 -3.87 -26.73 15.98
C ALA A 117 -2.77 -27.70 16.48
N GLU A 118 -1.64 -27.19 16.97
CA GLU A 118 -0.59 -28.03 17.57
C GLU A 118 -1.12 -28.79 18.81
N GLU A 119 -1.86 -28.10 19.68
CA GLU A 119 -2.46 -28.70 20.87
C GLU A 119 -3.46 -29.82 20.50
N GLU A 120 -4.36 -29.57 19.54
CA GLU A 120 -5.33 -30.56 19.03
C GLU A 120 -4.64 -31.78 18.39
N ILE A 121 -3.60 -31.55 17.58
CA ILE A 121 -2.80 -32.64 16.98
C ILE A 121 -2.12 -33.47 18.07
N ARG A 122 -1.61 -32.82 19.12
CA ARG A 122 -0.97 -33.49 20.26
C ARG A 122 -1.97 -34.36 21.03
N GLU A 123 -3.20 -33.89 21.23
CA GLU A 123 -4.27 -34.68 21.85
C GLU A 123 -4.63 -35.90 21.02
N ILE A 124 -4.85 -35.73 19.70
CA ILE A 124 -5.15 -36.83 18.78
C ILE A 124 -4.03 -37.87 18.81
N LYS A 125 -2.77 -37.43 18.75
CA LYS A 125 -1.61 -38.33 18.84
C LYS A 125 -1.61 -39.14 20.14
N ASN A 126 -1.91 -38.50 21.27
CA ASN A 126 -1.98 -39.19 22.56
C ASN A 126 -3.11 -40.23 22.60
N LEU A 127 -4.27 -39.93 22.00
CA LEU A 127 -5.39 -40.88 21.89
C LEU A 127 -5.02 -42.09 21.01
N LEU A 128 -4.38 -41.85 19.85
CA LEU A 128 -3.89 -42.92 18.98
C LEU A 128 -2.90 -43.84 19.69
N LEU A 129 -1.96 -43.27 20.45
CA LEU A 129 -0.98 -44.04 21.23
C LEU A 129 -1.65 -44.88 22.34
N LYS A 130 -2.71 -44.37 22.97
CA LYS A 130 -3.49 -45.13 23.96
C LYS A 130 -4.23 -46.30 23.31
N MET A 131 -4.82 -46.12 22.11
CA MET A 131 -5.52 -47.20 21.40
C MET A 131 -4.57 -48.30 20.93
N LYS A 132 -3.36 -47.97 20.45
CA LYS A 132 -2.37 -48.99 20.03
C LYS A 132 -1.86 -49.86 21.19
N LYS A 133 -2.00 -49.39 22.44
CA LYS A 133 -1.54 -50.08 23.65
C LYS A 133 -2.56 -51.08 24.22
N LYS A 134 -3.77 -51.15 23.66
CA LYS A 134 -4.87 -52.01 24.09
C LYS A 134 -5.14 -53.07 23.02
#